data_AF-A0A183HU06-F1
#
_entry.id   AF-A0A183HU06-F1
#
_cell.length_a   1.000
_cell.length_b   1.000
_cell.length_c   1.000
_cell.angle_alpha   90.00
_cell.angle_beta   90.00
_cell.angle_gamma   90.00
#
_symmetry.space_group_name_H-M   'P 1'
#
loop_
_entity.id
_entity.type
_entity.pdbx_description
1 polymer ?
#
loop_
_entity_poly.entity_id
_entity_poly.type
_entity_poly.pdbx_seq_one_letter_code
_entity_poly.pdbx_strand_id
1 'polypeptide(L)'
;MDDYLNMNEDSIRTNKELILLWDEKTVEPRGTIEWLKGSWFSGHHHIRIHKRMVQWNLKKVSESDIVSYYEQNIYGGKVDSRSDFSRLARILTGNAIGVVLGGGGARGAAHVGVLRAMQEHGIPIDMIGGTSIGAMIGGLYAQGVEDLEQRVRSWFMVSYIHSEN
;
A
#
# COMPACT_ATOMS: atom_id res chain seq x y z
N MET A 1 -33.40 -28.56 16.29
CA MET A 1 -32.99 -27.14 16.34
C MET A 1 -31.49 -27.01 16.61
N ASP A 2 -30.75 -28.13 16.52
CA ASP A 2 -29.37 -28.25 17.03
C ASP A 2 -28.32 -28.48 15.93
N ASP A 3 -28.72 -28.50 14.65
CA ASP A 3 -27.79 -28.69 13.52
C ASP A 3 -27.20 -27.38 12.96
N TYR A 4 -27.58 -26.22 13.50
CA TYR A 4 -27.09 -24.90 13.05
C TYR A 4 -25.84 -24.40 13.79
N LEU A 5 -25.29 -25.21 14.71
CA LEU A 5 -24.12 -24.86 15.52
C LEU A 5 -22.92 -25.78 15.29
N ASN A 6 -22.90 -26.53 14.18
CA ASN A 6 -21.65 -27.14 13.71
C ASN A 6 -20.73 -26.06 13.14
N MET A 7 -20.10 -25.32 14.06
CA MET A 7 -18.94 -24.50 13.78
C MET A 7 -17.82 -25.43 13.33
N ASN A 8 -17.36 -25.23 12.09
CA ASN A 8 -16.18 -25.91 11.54
C ASN A 8 -15.01 -25.86 12.53
N GLU A 9 -14.50 -27.04 12.88
CA GLU A 9 -13.30 -27.29 13.68
C GLU A 9 -11.99 -26.85 13.00
N ASP A 10 -12.01 -25.82 12.14
CA ASP A 10 -10.80 -25.22 11.61
C ASP A 10 -10.45 -23.98 12.42
N SER A 11 -9.52 -24.18 13.34
CA SER A 11 -8.82 -23.19 14.17
C SER A 11 -7.96 -22.21 13.34
N ILE A 12 -8.58 -21.53 12.38
CA ILE A 12 -7.98 -20.42 11.63
C ILE A 12 -8.84 -19.17 11.83
N ARG A 13 -8.25 -18.17 12.51
CA ARG A 13 -8.77 -16.83 12.80
C ARG A 13 -8.93 -15.95 11.54
N THR A 14 -9.46 -16.46 10.44
CA THR A 14 -9.52 -15.72 9.17
C THR A 14 -10.96 -15.42 8.78
N ASN A 15 -11.33 -14.14 8.82
CA ASN A 15 -12.57 -13.65 8.24
C ASN A 15 -12.52 -13.80 6.72
N LYS A 16 -13.50 -14.51 6.17
CA LYS A 16 -13.59 -14.77 4.73
C LYS A 16 -14.66 -13.87 4.15
N GLU A 17 -14.24 -12.84 3.41
CA GLU A 17 -15.13 -11.85 2.80
C GLU A 17 -15.38 -12.17 1.33
N LEU A 18 -16.65 -12.14 0.91
CA LEU A 18 -17.05 -12.31 -0.48
C LEU A 18 -17.13 -10.95 -1.18
N ILE A 19 -16.37 -10.73 -2.26
CA ILE A 19 -16.47 -9.51 -3.07
C ILE A 19 -17.23 -9.80 -4.36
N LEU A 20 -18.40 -9.16 -4.51
CA LEU A 20 -19.24 -9.24 -5.69
C LEU A 20 -19.04 -8.00 -6.56
N LEU A 21 -18.58 -8.22 -7.79
CA LEU A 21 -18.30 -7.16 -8.76
C LEU A 21 -19.50 -6.95 -9.70
N TRP A 22 -19.87 -5.69 -9.92
CA TRP A 22 -21.03 -5.29 -10.71
C TRP A 22 -20.64 -4.31 -11.81
N ASP A 23 -21.28 -4.41 -12.98
CA ASP A 23 -21.10 -3.39 -14.02
C ASP A 23 -21.46 -2.00 -13.49
N GLU A 24 -20.75 -0.98 -13.96
CA GLU A 24 -20.93 0.42 -13.59
C GLU A 24 -22.38 0.91 -13.66
N LYS A 25 -23.16 0.39 -14.63
CA LYS A 25 -24.56 0.77 -14.84
C LYS A 25 -25.54 0.01 -13.94
N THR A 26 -25.06 -0.93 -13.14
CA THR A 26 -25.91 -1.74 -12.26
C THR A 26 -26.55 -0.86 -11.20
N VAL A 27 -27.87 -0.68 -11.29
CA VAL A 27 -28.63 0.17 -10.36
C VAL A 27 -28.68 -0.46 -8.97
N GLU A 28 -28.93 -1.77 -8.88
CA GLU A 28 -29.00 -2.51 -7.62
C GLU A 28 -28.42 -3.93 -7.78
N PRO A 29 -27.71 -4.47 -6.76
CA PRO A 29 -27.31 -5.86 -6.74
C PRO A 29 -28.50 -6.81 -6.69
N ARG A 30 -28.41 -7.95 -7.37
CA ARG A 30 -29.47 -8.98 -7.39
C ARG A 30 -28.87 -10.37 -7.26
N GLY A 31 -29.63 -11.33 -6.77
CA GLY A 31 -29.17 -12.72 -6.69
C GLY A 31 -28.13 -12.99 -5.60
N THR A 32 -27.95 -12.05 -4.65
CA THR A 32 -26.93 -12.16 -3.59
C THR A 32 -27.21 -13.32 -2.63
N ILE A 33 -28.49 -13.56 -2.34
CA ILE A 33 -28.89 -14.60 -1.39
C ILE A 33 -28.55 -16.01 -1.91
N GLU A 34 -28.55 -16.22 -3.22
CA GLU A 34 -28.15 -17.47 -3.86
C GLU A 34 -26.67 -17.79 -3.64
N TRP A 35 -25.81 -16.77 -3.62
CA TRP A 35 -24.38 -16.92 -3.33
C TRP A 35 -24.07 -17.12 -1.85
N LEU A 36 -24.93 -16.57 -0.97
CA LEU A 36 -24.74 -16.66 0.47
C LEU A 36 -25.29 -17.97 1.06
N LYS A 37 -26.31 -18.56 0.45
CA LYS A 37 -26.92 -19.82 0.89
C LYS A 37 -25.88 -20.95 0.95
N GLY A 38 -25.68 -21.50 2.15
CA GLY A 38 -24.73 -22.62 2.38
C GLY A 38 -23.26 -22.24 2.20
N SER A 39 -22.95 -20.94 2.10
CA SER A 39 -21.58 -20.46 2.00
C SER A 39 -20.94 -20.32 3.39
N TRP A 40 -19.61 -20.31 3.41
CA TRP A 40 -18.78 -20.22 4.62
C TRP A 40 -18.11 -18.84 4.74
N PHE A 41 -18.70 -17.82 4.12
CA PHE A 41 -18.23 -16.44 4.18
C PHE A 41 -18.72 -15.74 5.46
N SER A 42 -17.83 -14.97 6.08
CA SER A 42 -18.09 -14.15 7.27
C SER A 42 -18.84 -12.86 6.94
N GLY A 43 -18.74 -12.39 5.70
CA GLY A 43 -19.36 -11.17 5.20
C GLY A 43 -19.27 -11.06 3.68
N HIS A 44 -19.85 -9.98 3.13
CA HIS A 44 -19.82 -9.72 1.70
C HIS A 44 -19.84 -8.22 1.37
N HIS A 45 -19.23 -7.87 0.25
CA HIS A 45 -19.14 -6.52 -0.28
C HIS A 45 -19.61 -6.46 -1.73
N HIS A 46 -20.25 -5.35 -2.08
CA HIS A 46 -20.68 -5.07 -3.44
C HIS A 46 -19.89 -3.89 -3.99
N ILE A 47 -19.18 -4.12 -5.10
CA ILE A 47 -18.36 -3.10 -5.74
C ILE A 47 -18.83 -2.94 -7.18
N ARG A 48 -19.22 -1.70 -7.55
CA ARG A 48 -19.40 -1.35 -8.96
C ARG A 48 -18.02 -1.12 -9.58
N ILE A 49 -17.75 -1.78 -10.69
CA ILE A 49 -16.49 -1.67 -11.42
C ILE A 49 -16.68 -0.81 -12.67
N HIS A 50 -15.74 0.10 -12.90
CA HIS A 50 -15.75 0.98 -14.05
C HIS A 50 -15.67 0.17 -15.35
N LYS A 51 -16.32 0.64 -16.43
CA LYS A 51 -16.35 -0.05 -17.75
C LYS A 51 -14.99 -0.56 -18.24
N ARG A 52 -13.91 0.12 -17.87
CA ARG A 52 -12.52 -0.25 -18.21
C ARG A 52 -12.06 -1.62 -17.68
N MET A 53 -12.71 -2.12 -16.63
CA MET A 53 -12.39 -3.44 -16.04
C MET A 53 -13.09 -4.58 -16.78
N VAL A 54 -14.20 -4.30 -17.47
CA VAL A 54 -15.02 -5.29 -18.19
C VAL A 54 -14.96 -5.15 -19.72
N GLN A 55 -14.21 -4.18 -20.23
CA GLN A 55 -14.09 -3.93 -21.68
C GLN A 55 -13.31 -5.02 -22.45
N TRP A 56 -12.61 -5.90 -21.75
CA TRP A 56 -11.70 -6.86 -22.35
C TRP A 56 -12.42 -8.15 -22.75
N ASN A 57 -12.28 -8.53 -24.02
CA ASN A 57 -12.65 -9.87 -24.45
C ASN A 57 -11.50 -10.83 -24.19
N LEU A 58 -11.53 -11.52 -23.05
CA LEU A 58 -10.45 -12.42 -22.61
C LEU A 58 -10.21 -13.63 -23.54
N LYS A 59 -11.10 -13.90 -24.51
CA LYS A 59 -10.86 -14.90 -25.55
C LYS A 59 -10.00 -14.37 -26.71
N LYS A 60 -9.81 -13.05 -26.79
CA LYS A 60 -9.13 -12.34 -27.89
C LYS A 60 -7.93 -11.50 -27.44
N VAL A 61 -7.79 -11.26 -26.15
CA VAL A 61 -6.79 -10.34 -25.58
C VAL A 61 -6.04 -11.07 -24.47
N SER A 62 -4.71 -11.03 -24.52
CA SER A 62 -3.85 -11.62 -23.49
C SER A 62 -3.69 -10.69 -22.29
N GLU A 63 -3.26 -11.22 -21.15
CA GLU A 63 -2.94 -10.42 -19.96
C GLU A 63 -1.86 -9.36 -20.27
N SER A 64 -0.84 -9.71 -21.04
CA SER A 64 0.22 -8.78 -21.46
C SER A 64 -0.30 -7.61 -22.30
N ASP A 65 -1.30 -7.83 -23.14
CA ASP A 65 -1.91 -6.76 -23.95
C ASP A 65 -2.67 -5.78 -23.05
N ILE A 66 -3.37 -6.31 -22.04
CA ILE A 66 -4.09 -5.50 -21.06
C ILE A 66 -3.10 -4.65 -20.25
N VAL A 67 -2.04 -5.27 -19.70
CA VAL A 67 -1.01 -4.56 -18.95
C VAL A 67 -0.35 -3.47 -19.80
N SER A 68 0.06 -3.80 -21.02
CA SER A 68 0.69 -2.85 -21.95
C SER A 68 -0.21 -1.67 -22.26
N TYR A 69 -1.52 -1.90 -22.46
CA TYR A 69 -2.49 -0.84 -22.67
C TYR A 69 -2.55 0.12 -21.47
N TYR A 70 -2.62 -0.41 -20.25
CA TYR A 70 -2.65 0.42 -19.05
C TYR A 70 -1.34 1.19 -18.86
N GLU A 71 -0.19 0.58 -19.08
CA GLU A 71 1.12 1.24 -19.00
C GLU A 71 1.24 2.40 -20.00
N GLN A 72 0.77 2.22 -21.23
CA GLN A 72 0.91 3.23 -22.29
C GLN A 72 -0.16 4.32 -22.22
N ASN A 73 -1.40 3.98 -21.83
CA ASN A 73 -2.56 4.87 -21.98
C ASN A 73 -3.09 5.43 -20.66
N ILE A 74 -2.76 4.81 -19.53
CA ILE A 74 -3.25 5.21 -18.21
C ILE A 74 -2.09 5.60 -17.28
N TYR A 75 -0.99 4.86 -17.32
CA TYR A 75 0.23 5.11 -16.56
C TYR A 75 1.34 5.74 -17.40
N GLY A 76 1.00 6.29 -18.58
CA GLY A 76 1.96 6.75 -19.60
C GLY A 76 2.90 7.88 -19.18
N GLY A 77 2.70 8.47 -18.01
CA GLY A 77 3.72 9.27 -17.33
C GLY A 77 4.15 8.57 -16.06
N LYS A 78 5.47 8.55 -15.78
CA LYS A 78 5.94 8.41 -14.40
C LYS A 78 5.23 9.49 -13.59
N VAL A 79 4.23 9.11 -12.81
CA VAL A 79 3.68 9.98 -11.79
C VAL A 79 4.88 10.31 -10.91
N ASP A 80 5.30 11.56 -10.96
CA ASP A 80 6.32 12.02 -10.05
C ASP A 80 5.74 11.87 -8.65
N SER A 81 6.17 10.81 -7.95
CA SER A 81 5.73 10.48 -6.60
C SER A 81 6.07 11.61 -5.64
N ARG A 82 7.00 12.49 -6.02
CA ARG A 82 7.41 13.70 -5.30
C ARG A 82 6.68 14.97 -5.73
N SER A 83 5.91 14.95 -6.82
CA SER A 83 5.15 16.13 -7.25
C SER A 83 4.16 16.53 -6.16
N ASP A 84 4.17 17.82 -5.81
CA ASP A 84 3.27 18.39 -4.82
C ASP A 84 1.80 18.18 -5.21
N PHE A 85 1.48 18.19 -6.50
CA PHE A 85 0.14 17.86 -6.99
C PHE A 85 -0.23 16.41 -6.74
N SER A 86 0.68 15.47 -6.98
CA SER A 86 0.47 14.04 -6.68
C SER A 86 0.28 13.81 -5.18
N ARG A 87 1.06 14.51 -4.33
CA ARG A 87 0.94 14.46 -2.87
C ARG A 87 -0.40 15.03 -2.42
N LEU A 88 -0.79 16.20 -2.92
CA LEU A 88 -2.09 16.82 -2.64
C LEU A 88 -3.25 15.92 -3.08
N ALA A 89 -3.19 15.33 -4.26
CA ALA A 89 -4.21 14.40 -4.74
C ALA A 89 -4.36 13.19 -3.80
N ARG A 90 -3.25 12.61 -3.34
CA ARG A 90 -3.29 11.51 -2.35
C ARG A 90 -3.90 11.95 -1.02
N ILE A 91 -3.55 13.14 -0.52
CA ILE A 91 -4.15 13.69 0.71
C ILE A 91 -5.65 13.90 0.54
N LEU A 92 -6.09 14.57 -0.53
CA LEU A 92 -7.49 14.89 -0.78
C LEU A 92 -8.36 13.66 -1.06
N THR A 93 -7.77 12.59 -1.60
CA THR A 93 -8.47 11.33 -1.88
C THR A 93 -8.37 10.31 -0.74
N GLY A 94 -7.70 10.64 0.37
CA GLY A 94 -7.54 9.72 1.50
C GLY A 94 -6.56 8.57 1.26
N ASN A 95 -5.69 8.68 0.26
CA ASN A 95 -4.69 7.68 -0.12
C ASN A 95 -3.25 8.10 0.26
N ALA A 96 -3.10 9.05 1.18
CA ALA A 96 -1.80 9.52 1.63
C ALA A 96 -1.08 8.45 2.46
N ILE A 97 0.25 8.34 2.27
CA ILE A 97 1.09 7.40 2.98
C ILE A 97 1.96 8.14 4.00
N GLY A 98 1.74 7.84 5.28
CA GLY A 98 2.55 8.35 6.38
C GLY A 98 3.53 7.29 6.89
N VAL A 99 4.78 7.68 7.14
CA VAL A 99 5.83 6.83 7.72
C VAL A 99 6.22 7.32 9.11
N VAL A 100 6.21 6.43 10.09
CA VAL A 100 6.61 6.73 11.48
C VAL A 100 7.81 5.89 11.88
N LEU A 101 8.92 6.56 12.22
CA LEU A 101 10.20 5.92 12.54
C LEU A 101 10.41 5.86 14.06
N GLY A 102 10.55 4.64 14.59
CA GLY A 102 10.82 4.42 16.02
C GLY A 102 12.20 4.89 16.48
N GLY A 103 12.37 5.06 17.80
CA GLY A 103 13.69 5.25 18.42
C GLY A 103 14.53 3.95 18.43
N GLY A 104 15.81 4.02 18.81
CA GLY A 104 16.66 2.82 18.87
C GLY A 104 18.19 3.01 18.85
N GLY A 105 18.70 4.24 19.03
CA GLY A 105 20.13 4.52 19.08
C GLY A 105 20.88 4.09 17.80
N ALA A 106 21.99 3.37 17.96
CA ALA A 106 22.85 2.89 16.87
C ALA A 106 22.10 2.05 15.80
N ARG A 107 21.03 1.34 16.18
CA ARG A 107 20.21 0.54 15.24
C ARG A 107 19.30 1.39 14.35
N GLY A 108 19.20 2.70 14.62
CA GLY A 108 18.39 3.63 13.82
C GLY A 108 18.83 3.75 12.36
N ALA A 109 20.06 3.36 12.01
CA ALA A 109 20.53 3.32 10.62
C ALA A 109 19.64 2.44 9.71
N ALA A 110 18.97 1.43 10.27
CA ALA A 110 18.03 0.58 9.52
C ALA A 110 16.87 1.36 8.89
N HIS A 111 16.46 2.50 9.47
CA HIS A 111 15.41 3.35 8.92
C HIS A 111 15.76 3.88 7.52
N VAL A 112 17.05 4.13 7.25
CA VAL A 112 17.50 4.57 5.92
C VAL A 112 17.26 3.48 4.88
N GLY A 113 17.52 2.22 5.23
CA GLY A 113 17.24 1.08 4.34
C GLY A 113 15.76 0.94 4.01
N VAL A 114 14.88 1.18 4.99
CA VAL A 114 13.42 1.18 4.78
C VAL A 114 13.01 2.30 3.82
N LEU A 115 13.47 3.53 4.05
CA LEU A 115 13.15 4.68 3.20
C LEU A 115 13.64 4.48 1.76
N ARG A 116 14.84 3.91 1.60
CA ARG A 116 15.39 3.54 0.30
C ARG A 116 14.54 2.48 -0.41
N ALA A 117 14.17 1.41 0.28
CA ALA A 117 13.35 0.35 -0.29
C ALA A 117 11.99 0.88 -0.76
N MET A 118 11.36 1.76 0.02
CA MET A 118 10.13 2.44 -0.39
C MET A 118 10.32 3.26 -1.67
N GLN A 119 11.42 4.01 -1.78
CA GLN A 119 11.74 4.77 -2.98
C GLN A 119 11.99 3.88 -4.21
N GLU A 120 12.76 2.80 -4.06
CA GLU A 120 13.08 1.86 -5.15
C GLU A 120 11.81 1.18 -5.70
N HIS A 121 10.81 0.95 -4.85
CA HIS A 121 9.52 0.37 -5.24
C HIS A 121 8.47 1.42 -5.66
N GLY A 122 8.84 2.70 -5.72
CA GLY A 122 7.93 3.77 -6.12
C GLY A 122 6.81 4.06 -5.11
N ILE A 123 6.97 3.67 -3.86
CA ILE A 123 6.00 3.93 -2.79
C ILE A 123 6.20 5.38 -2.30
N PRO A 124 5.22 6.28 -2.47
CA PRO A 124 5.36 7.66 -2.02
C PRO A 124 5.37 7.77 -0.49
N ILE A 125 6.11 8.74 0.04
CA ILE A 125 6.06 9.14 1.44
C ILE A 125 5.51 10.57 1.47
N ASP A 126 4.26 10.72 1.90
CA ASP A 126 3.55 12.00 1.92
C ASP A 126 3.71 12.72 3.25
N MET A 127 3.89 11.95 4.32
CA MET A 127 4.16 12.44 5.67
C MET A 127 5.22 11.57 6.33
N ILE A 128 6.12 12.18 7.10
CA ILE A 128 7.12 11.44 7.87
C ILE A 128 7.23 12.01 9.28
N GLY A 129 7.35 11.12 10.26
CA GLY A 129 7.58 11.47 11.65
C GLY A 129 8.41 10.41 12.36
N GLY A 130 8.80 10.66 13.59
CA GLY A 130 9.51 9.68 14.38
C GLY A 130 9.89 10.16 15.78
N THR A 131 10.57 9.28 16.52
CA THR A 131 11.01 9.54 17.91
C THR A 131 12.52 9.37 18.03
N SER A 132 13.20 10.30 18.72
CA SER A 132 14.65 10.27 18.94
C SER A 132 15.43 10.14 17.61
N ILE A 133 16.22 9.08 17.41
CA ILE A 133 16.94 8.85 16.15
C ILE A 133 16.01 8.75 14.94
N GLY A 134 14.78 8.24 15.12
CA GLY A 134 13.77 8.22 14.06
C GLY A 134 13.27 9.61 13.69
N ALA A 135 13.13 10.52 14.66
CA ALA A 135 12.79 11.93 14.39
C ALA A 135 13.91 12.61 13.60
N MET A 136 15.16 12.34 13.99
CA MET A 136 16.34 12.91 13.33
C MET A 136 16.42 12.47 11.86
N ILE A 137 16.28 11.17 11.59
CA ILE A 137 16.26 10.61 10.23
C ILE A 137 15.05 11.11 9.44
N GLY A 138 13.87 11.17 10.05
CA GLY A 138 12.67 11.70 9.43
C GLY A 138 12.81 13.17 9.03
N GLY A 139 13.42 13.98 9.89
CA GLY A 139 13.74 15.39 9.61
C GLY A 139 14.74 15.55 8.46
N LEU A 140 15.78 14.69 8.40
CA LEU A 140 16.70 14.67 7.27
C LEU A 140 15.99 14.34 5.95
N TYR A 141 15.16 13.29 5.95
CA TYR A 141 14.40 12.90 4.77
C TYR A 141 13.50 14.04 4.28
N ALA A 142 12.84 14.76 5.19
CA ALA A 142 11.98 15.90 4.87
C ALA A 142 12.75 17.11 4.28
N GLN A 143 14.04 17.26 4.59
CA GLN A 143 14.90 18.31 4.01
C GLN A 143 15.34 17.99 2.58
N GLY A 144 15.31 16.71 2.17
CA GLY A 144 15.72 16.28 0.83
C GLY A 144 16.42 14.92 0.86
N VAL A 145 16.11 14.07 -0.11
CA VAL A 145 16.52 12.65 -0.11
C VAL A 145 17.94 12.44 -0.64
N GLU A 146 18.46 13.38 -1.42
CA GLU A 146 19.72 13.22 -2.16
C GLU A 146 20.95 13.10 -1.26
N ASP A 147 20.88 13.60 -0.02
CA ASP A 147 22.00 13.58 0.93
C ASP A 147 21.70 12.75 2.20
N LEU A 148 20.60 11.99 2.21
CA LEU A 148 20.17 11.25 3.39
C LEU A 148 21.16 10.14 3.77
N GLU A 149 21.54 9.28 2.82
CA GLU A 149 22.47 8.19 3.11
C GLU A 149 23.84 8.71 3.56
N GLN A 150 24.35 9.76 2.92
CA GLN A 150 25.67 10.33 3.20
C GLN A 150 25.69 11.05 4.55
N ARG A 151 24.68 11.86 4.87
CA ARG A 151 24.55 12.52 6.18
C ARG A 151 24.37 11.51 7.31
N VAL A 152 23.55 10.48 7.10
CA VAL A 152 23.35 9.45 8.13
C VAL A 152 24.63 8.63 8.38
N ARG A 153 25.38 8.27 7.32
CA ARG A 153 26.69 7.60 7.48
C ARG A 153 27.65 8.42 8.35
N SER A 154 27.69 9.75 8.17
CA SER A 154 28.57 10.61 8.98
C SER A 154 28.26 10.54 10.48
N TRP A 155 26.99 10.45 10.87
CA TRP A 155 26.58 10.40 12.28
C TRP A 155 26.90 9.07 12.95
N PHE A 156 26.71 7.96 12.22
CA PHE A 156 27.00 6.63 12.76
C PHE A 156 28.50 6.30 12.74
N MET A 157 29.30 6.88 11.84
CA MET A 157 30.76 6.69 11.85
C MET A 157 31.49 7.57 12.88
N VAL A 158 31.05 8.81 13.12
CA VAL A 158 31.63 9.69 14.17
C VAL A 158 31.49 9.07 15.57
N SER A 159 30.47 8.23 15.77
CA SER A 159 30.24 7.51 17.02
C SER A 159 31.23 6.36 17.26
N TYR A 160 31.94 5.86 16.24
CA TYR A 160 32.94 4.79 16.38
C TYR A 160 34.32 5.31 16.80
N ILE A 161 34.62 6.59 16.50
CA ILE A 161 35.94 7.20 16.77
C ILE A 161 36.05 7.70 18.22
N HIS A 162 34.93 7.85 18.94
CA HIS A 162 34.92 8.33 20.33
C HIS A 162 34.76 7.20 21.38
N SER A 163 34.77 5.92 20.99
CA SER A 163 34.76 4.78 21.93
C SER A 163 36.13 4.12 22.12
N GLU A 164 37.20 4.68 21.54
CA GLU A 164 38.59 4.25 21.75
C GLU A 164 39.47 5.40 22.28
N ASN A 165 39.10 5.96 23.43
CA ASN A 165 40.02 6.72 24.30
C ASN A 165 39.59 6.61 25.76
#